data_AF-A0AAW1W1T5-F1
#
_entry.id   AF-A0AAW1W1T5-F1
#
_cell.length_a   1.000
_cell.length_b   1.000
_cell.length_c   1.000
_cell.angle_alpha   90.00
_cell.angle_beta   90.00
_cell.angle_gamma   90.00
#
_symmetry.space_group_name_H-M   'P 1'
#
loop_
_entity.id
_entity.type
_entity.pdbx_description
1 polymer ?
#
loop_
_entity_poly.entity_id
_entity_poly.type
_entity_poly.pdbx_seq_one_letter_code
_entity_poly.pdbx_strand_id
1 'polypeptide(L)'
;MASGLAFCLNSRLPFIHSLSLNPLLPPQISTLSSSSPSKTHHLKLKHSPRASSEGVPSELIEDSKFVPLNAENMIFGPPALLLLGFEVEEAATVQQFLKQIGGDFLKVIYCTEDMITRSLWEAMNTSQPNLEAVKIAKPLPRICFLSGLSGEEMMMLIDDFPETGLKQAVFAALVPNSADKLIEELIDEIMADHELLTAKMEEGKGKSGN
;
A
#
# COMPACT_ATOMS: atom_id res chain seq x y z
N MET A 1 16.71 -28.94 -34.64
CA MET A 1 16.95 -27.61 -35.24
C MET A 1 16.51 -26.57 -34.22
N ALA A 2 17.45 -25.72 -33.81
CA ALA A 2 17.30 -24.74 -32.74
C ALA A 2 16.73 -23.41 -33.24
N SER A 3 16.09 -22.67 -32.31
CA SER A 3 16.08 -21.20 -32.15
C SER A 3 14.79 -20.78 -31.43
N GLY A 4 14.77 -19.93 -30.42
CA GLY A 4 15.82 -19.19 -29.73
C GLY A 4 15.13 -18.38 -28.62
N LEU A 5 15.48 -18.63 -27.36
CA LEU A 5 15.01 -17.88 -26.21
C LEU A 5 15.95 -16.68 -26.03
N ALA A 6 15.42 -15.47 -26.16
CA ALA A 6 16.10 -14.25 -25.76
C ALA A 6 15.64 -13.91 -24.33
N PHE A 7 16.46 -14.30 -23.35
CA PHE A 7 16.39 -13.79 -21.99
C PHE A 7 17.05 -12.41 -21.97
N CYS A 8 16.28 -11.36 -21.72
CA CYS A 8 16.83 -10.08 -21.30
C CYS A 8 17.02 -10.12 -19.78
N LEU A 9 18.25 -10.40 -19.34
CA LEU A 9 18.67 -10.10 -17.97
C LEU A 9 18.66 -8.58 -17.80
N ASN A 10 17.85 -8.07 -16.87
CA ASN A 10 18.10 -6.78 -16.25
C ASN A 10 18.49 -6.99 -14.79
N SER A 11 19.80 -6.85 -14.58
CA SER A 11 20.47 -6.78 -13.30
C SER A 11 19.90 -5.63 -12.45
N ARG A 12 19.39 -5.93 -11.25
CA ARG A 12 19.37 -4.95 -10.16
C ARG A 12 20.07 -5.55 -8.93
N LEU A 13 21.01 -4.75 -8.44
CA LEU A 13 21.94 -5.03 -7.36
C LEU A 13 21.19 -5.36 -6.05
N PRO A 14 21.77 -6.17 -5.15
CA PRO A 14 21.22 -6.37 -3.82
C PRO A 14 21.36 -5.08 -3.00
N PHE A 15 20.23 -4.49 -2.61
CA PHE A 15 20.20 -3.46 -1.57
C PHE A 15 20.51 -4.13 -0.23
N ILE A 16 21.76 -4.03 0.21
CA ILE A 16 22.14 -4.39 1.58
C ILE A 16 21.73 -3.21 2.46
N HIS A 17 20.61 -3.34 3.18
CA HIS A 17 20.25 -2.37 4.21
C HIS A 17 21.05 -2.68 5.49
N SER A 18 22.02 -1.82 5.81
CA SER A 18 22.82 -1.90 7.01
C SER A 18 21.98 -1.54 8.23
N LEU A 19 21.56 -2.52 9.03
CA LEU A 19 20.94 -2.30 10.34
C LEU A 19 22.03 -1.86 11.34
N SER A 20 22.08 -0.57 11.66
CA SER A 20 22.88 -0.03 12.75
C SER A 20 22.18 -0.30 14.09
N LEU A 21 22.61 -1.34 14.80
CA LEU A 21 22.27 -1.59 16.20
C LEU A 21 23.06 -0.63 17.11
N ASN A 22 22.38 0.32 17.77
CA ASN A 22 22.94 1.09 18.88
C ASN A 22 22.42 0.54 20.22
N PRO A 23 23.29 0.25 21.21
CA PRO A 23 22.87 -0.15 22.54
C PRO A 23 22.68 1.04 23.50
N LEU A 24 21.53 1.02 24.18
CA LEU A 24 21.28 1.28 25.61
C LEU A 24 22.07 2.40 26.33
N LEU A 25 21.39 3.40 26.91
CA LEU A 25 21.62 3.94 28.28
C LEU A 25 20.43 4.85 28.75
N PRO A 26 20.17 4.98 30.07
CA PRO A 26 18.90 5.46 30.68
C PRO A 26 18.79 6.99 30.91
N PRO A 27 17.58 7.53 31.21
CA PRO A 27 17.33 8.96 31.27
C PRO A 27 17.75 9.57 32.62
N GLN A 28 18.49 10.68 32.56
CA GLN A 28 18.79 11.52 33.73
C GLN A 28 17.88 12.74 33.72
N ILE A 29 17.19 12.91 34.85
CA ILE A 29 16.32 14.04 35.18
C ILE A 29 17.19 15.29 35.35
N SER A 30 16.76 16.43 34.81
CA SER A 30 17.22 17.73 35.31
C SER A 30 16.09 18.75 35.22
N THR A 31 15.64 19.13 36.41
CA THR A 31 14.88 20.32 36.78
C THR A 31 15.57 21.60 36.30
N LEU A 32 14.77 22.65 36.05
CA LEU A 32 14.99 24.11 36.30
C LEU A 32 14.14 24.88 35.27
N SER A 33 12.98 25.41 35.63
CA SER A 33 12.74 26.72 36.26
C SER A 33 12.21 27.74 35.26
N SER A 34 11.00 28.21 35.57
CA SER A 34 10.23 29.25 34.89
C SER A 34 10.80 30.65 35.07
N SER A 35 10.66 31.50 34.05
CA SER A 35 10.47 32.94 34.27
C SER A 35 9.79 33.61 33.07
N SER A 36 8.60 34.14 33.30
CA SER A 36 7.93 35.15 32.47
C SER A 36 8.59 36.52 32.68
N PRO A 37 8.51 37.44 31.70
CA PRO A 37 7.89 38.71 32.05
C PRO A 37 6.96 39.29 30.96
N SER A 38 6.19 40.27 31.42
CA SER A 38 5.00 40.86 30.83
C SER A 38 5.19 42.30 30.31
N LYS A 39 4.29 42.73 29.40
CA LYS A 39 3.88 44.12 29.03
C LYS A 39 4.88 44.91 28.15
N THR A 40 4.51 45.73 27.16
CA THR A 40 3.53 46.85 27.13
C THR A 40 3.28 47.30 25.67
N HIS A 41 2.09 47.85 25.41
CA HIS A 41 1.71 48.57 24.18
C HIS A 41 2.23 50.02 24.18
N HIS A 42 2.54 50.61 23.00
CA HIS A 42 2.24 52.02 22.68
C HIS A 42 2.41 52.33 21.17
N LEU A 43 1.80 53.44 20.77
CA LEU A 43 1.30 53.81 19.44
C LEU A 43 2.21 54.83 18.69
N LYS A 44 2.36 54.64 17.37
CA LYS A 44 1.99 55.59 16.27
C LYS A 44 2.91 56.78 15.84
N LEU A 45 2.92 56.95 14.49
CA LEU A 45 3.27 58.09 13.59
C LEU A 45 4.79 58.35 13.34
N LYS A 46 5.32 58.54 12.11
CA LYS A 46 4.91 59.47 11.04
C LYS A 46 5.40 59.08 9.62
N HIS A 47 4.68 59.64 8.64
CA HIS A 47 4.78 59.60 7.18
C HIS A 47 6.13 59.95 6.54
N SER A 48 6.38 59.40 5.33
CA SER A 48 6.68 60.21 4.13
C SER A 48 6.47 59.38 2.84
N PRO A 49 5.76 59.87 1.81
CA PRO A 49 5.71 59.24 0.49
C PRO A 49 6.80 59.83 -0.41
N ARG A 50 7.69 59.01 -0.97
CA ARG A 50 8.65 59.46 -1.98
C ARG A 50 8.99 58.36 -2.99
N ALA A 51 8.35 58.52 -4.16
CA ALA A 51 8.70 58.17 -5.54
C ALA A 51 9.72 57.05 -5.89
N SER A 52 9.30 56.25 -6.89
CA SER A 52 10.07 55.66 -8.01
C SER A 52 11.25 54.71 -7.72
N SER A 53 11.11 53.42 -8.08
CA SER A 53 11.60 52.83 -9.34
C SER A 53 11.26 51.33 -9.38
N GLU A 54 11.41 50.70 -10.54
CA GLU A 54 11.23 49.27 -10.82
C GLU A 54 11.62 48.30 -9.69
N GLY A 55 10.81 47.25 -9.50
CA GLY A 55 11.12 46.11 -8.65
C GLY A 55 10.09 44.99 -8.78
N VAL A 56 10.37 44.00 -9.62
CA VAL A 56 9.88 42.61 -9.48
C VAL A 56 11.16 41.82 -9.21
N PRO A 57 11.26 41.00 -8.14
CA PRO A 57 10.26 39.99 -7.80
C PRO A 57 9.87 39.99 -6.32
N SER A 58 8.58 40.14 -6.04
CA SER A 58 8.06 39.70 -4.74
C SER A 58 8.20 38.19 -4.70
N GLU A 59 9.11 37.72 -3.87
CA GLU A 59 9.22 36.34 -3.42
C GLU A 59 7.82 35.76 -3.29
N LEU A 60 7.54 34.72 -4.07
CA LEU A 60 6.44 33.83 -3.74
C LEU A 60 6.84 33.22 -2.40
N ILE A 61 6.31 33.79 -1.31
CA ILE A 61 6.30 33.10 -0.03
C ILE A 61 5.48 31.84 -0.33
N GLU A 62 6.20 30.75 -0.50
CA GLU A 62 5.61 29.44 -0.67
C GLU A 62 5.01 29.12 0.69
N ASP A 63 3.72 29.45 0.87
CA ASP A 63 2.91 28.99 1.98
C ASP A 63 2.88 27.46 1.91
N SER A 64 3.93 26.82 2.45
CA SER A 64 4.00 25.39 2.73
C SER A 64 2.98 25.07 3.82
N LYS A 65 1.72 25.09 3.40
CA LYS A 65 0.54 24.49 4.02
C LYS A 65 0.60 22.97 3.95
N PHE A 66 1.57 22.41 3.22
CA PHE A 66 1.81 20.98 3.15
C PHE A 66 2.31 20.48 4.50
N VAL A 67 1.36 20.02 5.31
CA VAL A 67 1.61 19.06 6.36
C VAL A 67 2.15 17.81 5.67
N PRO A 68 3.39 17.35 5.96
CA PRO A 68 3.84 16.05 5.50
C PRO A 68 2.83 15.02 5.99
N LEU A 69 2.13 14.35 5.07
CA LEU A 69 1.36 13.17 5.45
C LEU A 69 2.40 12.13 5.85
N ASN A 70 2.49 11.81 7.14
CA ASN A 70 3.26 10.66 7.58
C ASN A 70 2.68 9.44 6.87
N ALA A 71 3.39 8.91 5.87
CA ALA A 71 3.01 7.69 5.13
C ALA A 71 2.82 6.49 6.08
N GLU A 72 3.45 6.57 7.25
CA GLU A 72 3.34 5.68 8.40
C GLU A 72 1.91 5.55 8.96
N ASN A 73 1.04 6.55 8.75
CA ASN A 73 -0.27 6.65 9.42
C ASN A 73 -1.46 6.11 8.60
N MET A 74 -1.24 5.56 7.39
CA MET A 74 -2.32 5.07 6.52
C MET A 74 -2.38 3.53 6.39
N ILE A 75 -1.63 2.80 7.21
CA ILE A 75 -1.75 1.34 7.27
C ILE A 75 -3.05 0.98 8.00
N PHE A 76 -3.95 0.28 7.32
CA PHE A 76 -5.23 -0.17 7.87
C PHE A 76 -5.33 -1.70 7.85
N GLY A 77 -5.83 -2.26 8.96
CA GLY A 77 -6.02 -3.70 9.14
C GLY A 77 -4.76 -4.48 9.52
N PRO A 78 -4.90 -5.80 9.79
CA PRO A 78 -3.78 -6.66 10.13
C PRO A 78 -2.90 -6.93 8.90
N PRO A 79 -1.58 -7.16 9.05
CA PRO A 79 -0.72 -7.59 7.93
C PRO A 79 -1.16 -8.99 7.44
N ALA A 80 -1.92 -9.02 6.35
CA ALA A 80 -2.53 -10.24 5.83
C ALA A 80 -2.76 -10.18 4.32
N LEU A 81 -2.73 -11.36 3.70
CA LEU A 81 -3.07 -11.62 2.31
C LEU A 81 -4.19 -12.67 2.28
N LEU A 82 -5.39 -12.24 1.89
CA LEU A 82 -6.54 -13.13 1.71
C LEU A 82 -6.67 -13.50 0.23
N LEU A 83 -6.65 -14.81 -0.04
CA LEU A 83 -6.62 -15.43 -1.36
C LEU A 83 -7.99 -16.04 -1.70
N LEU A 84 -8.62 -15.56 -2.77
CA LEU A 84 -9.86 -16.10 -3.33
C LEU A 84 -9.58 -16.80 -4.65
N GLY A 85 -10.20 -17.97 -4.88
CA GLY A 85 -10.05 -18.70 -6.15
C GLY A 85 -8.67 -19.34 -6.38
N PHE A 86 -7.83 -19.38 -5.33
CA PHE A 86 -6.55 -20.08 -5.31
C PHE A 86 -6.71 -21.51 -4.83
N GLU A 87 -5.82 -22.38 -5.28
CA GLU A 87 -5.78 -23.77 -4.86
C GLU A 87 -4.76 -23.97 -3.74
N VAL A 88 -4.93 -25.05 -2.96
CA VAL A 88 -4.02 -25.39 -1.84
C VAL A 88 -2.60 -25.65 -2.38
N GLU A 89 -2.51 -26.25 -3.56
CA GLU A 89 -1.28 -26.59 -4.25
C GLU A 89 -0.45 -25.35 -4.62
N GLU A 90 -1.09 -24.18 -4.73
CA GLU A 90 -0.42 -22.90 -5.02
C GLU A 90 0.20 -22.27 -3.76
N ALA A 91 -0.07 -22.79 -2.56
CA ALA A 91 0.38 -22.23 -1.30
C ALA A 91 1.89 -22.11 -1.18
N ALA A 92 2.61 -23.15 -1.60
CA ALA A 92 4.07 -23.15 -1.55
C ALA A 92 4.65 -22.03 -2.43
N THR A 93 4.08 -21.83 -3.63
CA THR A 93 4.50 -20.78 -4.56
C THR A 93 4.23 -19.39 -3.99
N VAL A 94 3.03 -19.15 -3.44
CA VAL A 94 2.69 -17.84 -2.84
C VAL A 94 3.58 -17.54 -1.64
N GLN A 95 3.82 -18.51 -0.76
CA GLN A 95 4.70 -18.31 0.40
C GLN A 95 6.16 -18.05 -0.02
N GLN A 96 6.66 -18.77 -1.02
CA GLN A 96 8.00 -18.55 -1.55
C GLN A 96 8.13 -17.14 -2.16
N PHE A 97 7.12 -16.71 -2.93
CA PHE A 97 7.06 -15.37 -3.49
C PHE A 97 7.11 -14.29 -2.41
N LEU A 98 6.24 -14.38 -1.40
CA LEU A 98 6.24 -13.43 -0.28
C LEU A 98 7.61 -13.36 0.39
N LYS A 99 8.26 -14.49 0.62
CA LYS A 99 9.61 -14.52 1.19
C LYS A 99 10.66 -13.83 0.29
N GLN A 100 10.54 -13.95 -1.03
CA GLN A 100 11.48 -13.32 -1.96
C GLN A 100 11.39 -11.79 -1.94
N ILE A 101 10.18 -11.25 -1.82
CA ILE A 101 9.94 -9.79 -1.77
C ILE A 101 9.98 -9.22 -0.33
N GLY A 102 10.30 -10.04 0.68
CA GLY A 102 10.32 -9.61 2.08
C GLY A 102 8.94 -9.43 2.74
N GLY A 103 7.90 -10.00 2.15
CA GLY A 103 6.51 -10.00 2.62
C GLY A 103 6.13 -11.21 3.48
N ASP A 104 7.08 -11.96 4.02
CA ASP A 104 6.84 -13.16 4.85
C ASP A 104 6.19 -12.86 6.21
N PHE A 105 6.12 -11.58 6.58
CA PHE A 105 5.34 -11.12 7.72
C PHE A 105 3.81 -11.13 7.47
N LEU A 106 3.38 -11.25 6.21
CA LEU A 106 1.95 -11.33 5.87
C LEU A 106 1.39 -12.70 6.22
N LYS A 107 0.29 -12.69 6.99
CA LYS A 107 -0.48 -13.91 7.21
C LYS A 107 -1.26 -14.27 5.94
N VAL A 108 -0.95 -15.42 5.35
CA VAL A 108 -1.68 -15.96 4.20
C VAL A 108 -2.96 -16.65 4.67
N ILE A 109 -4.09 -16.29 4.08
CA ILE A 109 -5.42 -16.81 4.40
C ILE A 109 -6.09 -17.25 3.10
N TYR A 110 -6.68 -18.45 3.07
CA TYR A 110 -7.51 -18.89 1.95
C TYR A 110 -8.98 -18.65 2.25
N CYS A 111 -9.72 -18.10 1.29
CA CYS A 111 -11.15 -17.89 1.45
C CYS A 111 -11.90 -19.22 1.51
N THR A 112 -12.58 -19.48 2.62
CA THR A 112 -13.47 -20.63 2.81
C THR A 112 -14.91 -20.27 2.50
N GLU A 113 -15.76 -21.29 2.32
CA GLU A 113 -17.19 -21.10 2.06
C GLU A 113 -17.89 -20.27 3.16
N ASP A 114 -17.51 -20.46 4.42
CA ASP A 114 -18.09 -19.72 5.54
C ASP A 114 -17.62 -18.27 5.66
N MET A 115 -16.55 -17.90 4.95
CA MET A 115 -16.05 -16.52 4.92
C MET A 115 -16.78 -15.66 3.90
N ILE A 116 -17.39 -16.25 2.86
CA ILE A 116 -18.05 -15.50 1.77
C ILE A 116 -19.14 -14.57 2.30
N THR A 117 -19.91 -15.04 3.28
CA THR A 117 -21.02 -14.29 3.89
C THR A 117 -20.59 -13.47 5.11
N ARG A 118 -19.28 -13.35 5.35
CA ARG A 118 -18.70 -12.50 6.41
C ARG A 118 -18.09 -11.24 5.84
N SER A 119 -17.82 -10.28 6.73
CA SER A 119 -17.14 -9.06 6.32
C SER A 119 -15.68 -9.30 5.96
N LEU A 120 -15.13 -8.44 5.11
CA LEU A 120 -13.70 -8.49 4.76
C LEU A 120 -12.81 -8.36 6.00
N TRP A 121 -13.20 -7.52 6.96
CA TRP A 121 -12.48 -7.35 8.23
C TRP A 121 -12.38 -8.65 9.02
N GLU A 122 -13.50 -9.36 9.19
CA GLU A 122 -13.53 -10.64 9.91
C GLU A 122 -12.65 -11.69 9.22
N ALA A 123 -12.72 -11.75 7.89
CA ALA A 123 -11.92 -12.66 7.11
C ALA A 123 -10.41 -12.41 7.29
N MET A 124 -9.97 -11.16 7.25
CA MET A 124 -8.56 -10.78 7.44
C MET A 124 -8.02 -11.10 8.84
N ASN A 125 -8.89 -11.08 9.84
CA ASN A 125 -8.51 -11.41 11.21
C ASN A 125 -8.53 -12.92 11.51
N THR A 126 -8.99 -13.75 10.57
CA THR A 126 -9.07 -15.21 10.74
C THR A 126 -7.68 -15.85 10.83
N SER A 127 -7.50 -16.83 11.71
CA SER A 127 -6.29 -17.64 11.80
C SER A 127 -6.58 -19.05 11.29
N GLN A 128 -5.82 -19.52 10.31
CA GLN A 128 -5.96 -20.86 9.73
C GLN A 128 -4.78 -21.73 10.19
N PRO A 129 -4.98 -22.65 11.15
CA PRO A 129 -3.87 -23.42 11.74
C PRO A 129 -3.23 -24.42 10.77
N ASN A 130 -3.95 -24.87 9.74
CA ASN A 130 -3.40 -25.72 8.69
C ASN A 130 -4.04 -25.36 7.34
N LEU A 131 -3.27 -24.74 6.45
CA LEU A 131 -3.72 -24.27 5.13
C LEU A 131 -4.14 -25.43 4.21
N GLU A 132 -3.56 -26.62 4.38
CA GLU A 132 -3.83 -27.78 3.51
C GLU A 132 -5.17 -28.48 3.81
N ALA A 133 -5.69 -28.28 5.03
CA ALA A 133 -6.95 -28.87 5.48
C ALA A 133 -8.16 -27.93 5.29
N VAL A 134 -7.93 -26.73 4.73
CA VAL A 134 -8.95 -25.70 4.59
C VAL A 134 -9.91 -26.06 3.46
N LYS A 135 -11.22 -25.99 3.74
CA LYS A 135 -12.27 -26.11 2.72
C LYS A 135 -12.37 -24.81 1.93
N ILE A 136 -11.50 -24.67 0.93
CA ILE A 136 -11.51 -23.52 0.04
C ILE A 136 -12.82 -23.47 -0.73
N ALA A 137 -13.46 -22.31 -0.76
CA ALA A 137 -14.66 -22.09 -1.55
C ALA A 137 -14.38 -22.27 -3.05
N LYS A 138 -15.25 -23.00 -3.75
CA LYS A 138 -15.12 -23.20 -5.20
C LYS A 138 -16.48 -23.11 -5.93
N PRO A 139 -16.54 -22.52 -7.14
CA PRO A 139 -15.52 -21.66 -7.76
C PRO A 139 -15.72 -20.17 -7.39
N LEU A 140 -14.62 -19.47 -7.11
CA LEU A 140 -14.56 -18.01 -6.92
C LEU A 140 -13.58 -17.38 -7.93
N PRO A 141 -13.73 -16.10 -8.30
CA PRO A 141 -12.72 -15.39 -9.09
C PRO A 141 -11.39 -15.25 -8.33
N ARG A 142 -10.29 -15.06 -9.07
CA ARG A 142 -8.96 -14.87 -8.50
C ARG A 142 -8.79 -13.45 -8.00
N ILE A 143 -8.94 -13.26 -6.69
CA ILE A 143 -8.77 -11.98 -6.02
C ILE A 143 -7.78 -12.13 -4.87
N CYS A 144 -6.85 -11.20 -4.76
CA CYS A 144 -5.94 -11.02 -3.64
C CYS A 144 -6.37 -9.76 -2.88
N PHE A 145 -6.90 -9.92 -1.67
CA PHE A 145 -7.08 -8.79 -0.78
C PHE A 145 -5.83 -8.58 0.06
N LEU A 146 -5.37 -7.33 0.12
CA LEU A 146 -4.15 -6.91 0.80
C LEU A 146 -4.51 -6.03 1.99
N SER A 147 -3.88 -6.28 3.13
CA SER A 147 -4.14 -5.56 4.38
C SER A 147 -2.84 -5.34 5.14
N GLY A 148 -2.76 -4.23 5.88
CA GLY A 148 -1.62 -3.95 6.75
C GLY A 148 -0.31 -3.67 6.02
N LEU A 149 -0.39 -3.20 4.76
CA LEU A 149 0.77 -2.82 3.93
C LEU A 149 0.79 -1.31 3.69
N SER A 150 2.00 -0.76 3.53
CA SER A 150 2.19 0.55 2.90
C SER A 150 1.82 0.52 1.41
N GLY A 151 1.63 1.71 0.82
CA GLY A 151 1.36 1.81 -0.62
C GLY A 151 2.52 1.28 -1.47
N GLU A 152 3.75 1.50 -1.00
CA GLU A 152 4.97 1.02 -1.64
C GLU A 152 5.07 -0.52 -1.63
N GLU A 153 4.82 -1.15 -0.48
CA GLU A 153 4.82 -2.62 -0.36
C GLU A 153 3.69 -3.26 -1.18
N MET A 154 2.49 -2.64 -1.17
CA MET A 154 1.36 -3.08 -1.98
C MET A 154 1.70 -3.06 -3.47
N MET A 155 2.28 -1.95 -3.95
CA MET A 155 2.65 -1.81 -5.36
C MET A 155 3.72 -2.84 -5.76
N MET A 156 4.74 -3.04 -4.91
CA MET A 156 5.78 -4.05 -5.14
C MET A 156 5.19 -5.46 -5.27
N LEU A 157 4.25 -5.82 -4.39
CA LEU A 157 3.58 -7.12 -4.46
C LEU A 157 2.80 -7.27 -5.77
N ILE A 158 2.07 -6.24 -6.19
CA ILE A 158 1.27 -6.26 -7.44
C ILE A 158 2.18 -6.38 -8.67
N ASP A 159 3.27 -5.63 -8.73
CA ASP A 159 4.19 -5.59 -9.87
C ASP A 159 4.98 -6.90 -10.01
N ASP A 160 5.39 -7.51 -8.89
CA ASP A 160 6.22 -8.72 -8.90
C ASP A 160 5.38 -10.02 -8.94
N PHE A 161 4.08 -9.97 -8.63
CA PHE A 161 3.22 -11.17 -8.64
C PHE A 161 3.22 -11.98 -9.96
N PRO A 162 3.27 -11.38 -11.16
CA PRO A 162 3.35 -12.12 -12.42
C PRO A 162 4.58 -13.05 -12.52
N GLU A 163 5.68 -12.72 -11.84
CA GLU A 163 6.92 -13.53 -11.84
C GLU A 163 6.74 -14.88 -11.13
N THR A 164 5.65 -15.07 -10.37
CA THR A 164 5.31 -16.35 -9.74
C THR A 164 4.90 -17.42 -10.76
N GLY A 165 4.50 -17.03 -11.97
CA GLY A 165 3.93 -17.92 -12.98
C GLY A 165 2.53 -18.44 -12.64
N LEU A 166 1.91 -17.95 -11.55
CA LEU A 166 0.51 -18.24 -11.21
C LEU A 166 -0.43 -17.52 -12.19
N LYS A 167 -1.68 -17.97 -12.28
CA LYS A 167 -2.69 -17.25 -13.08
C LYS A 167 -2.91 -15.86 -12.46
N GLN A 168 -3.10 -14.86 -13.32
CA GLN A 168 -3.37 -13.49 -12.93
C GLN A 168 -4.49 -13.40 -11.89
N ALA A 169 -4.32 -12.50 -10.93
CA ALA A 169 -5.30 -12.16 -9.92
C ALA A 169 -5.65 -10.67 -9.99
N VAL A 170 -6.86 -10.33 -9.56
CA VAL A 170 -7.27 -8.95 -9.29
C VAL A 170 -6.84 -8.61 -7.87
N PHE A 171 -6.35 -7.39 -7.65
CA PHE A 171 -5.88 -6.95 -6.34
C PHE A 171 -6.81 -5.88 -5.77
N ALA A 172 -7.08 -5.99 -4.48
CA ALA A 172 -7.87 -5.01 -3.74
C ALA A 172 -7.31 -4.79 -2.34
N ALA A 173 -7.47 -3.59 -1.80
CA ALA A 173 -7.01 -3.26 -0.46
C ALA A 173 -8.16 -3.37 0.56
N LEU A 174 -7.86 -3.86 1.76
CA LEU A 174 -8.71 -3.60 2.92
C LEU A 174 -8.57 -2.13 3.30
N VAL A 175 -9.67 -1.40 3.20
CA VAL A 175 -9.77 0.01 3.60
C VAL A 175 -11.00 0.19 4.49
N PRO A 176 -11.11 1.28 5.27
CA PRO A 176 -12.26 1.48 6.14
C PRO A 176 -13.63 1.36 5.43
N ASN A 177 -13.70 1.78 4.16
CA ASN A 177 -14.93 1.71 3.37
C ASN A 177 -15.33 0.27 2.95
N SER A 178 -14.37 -0.65 2.82
CA SER A 178 -14.62 -2.05 2.44
C SER A 178 -14.66 -3.00 3.62
N ALA A 179 -14.23 -2.55 4.81
CA ALA A 179 -14.04 -3.41 5.98
C ALA A 179 -15.29 -4.18 6.41
N ASP A 180 -16.44 -3.50 6.45
CA ASP A 180 -17.71 -4.06 6.91
C ASP A 180 -18.55 -4.68 5.78
N LYS A 181 -18.13 -4.52 4.51
CA LYS A 181 -18.81 -5.13 3.37
C LYS A 181 -18.59 -6.64 3.36
N LEU A 182 -19.59 -7.38 2.89
CA LEU A 182 -19.48 -8.82 2.73
C LEU A 182 -18.51 -9.16 1.59
N ILE A 183 -17.81 -10.29 1.72
CA ILE A 183 -16.89 -10.74 0.67
C ILE A 183 -17.62 -10.98 -0.65
N GLU A 184 -18.84 -11.53 -0.64
CA GLU A 184 -19.65 -11.70 -1.87
C GLU A 184 -19.95 -10.38 -2.58
N GLU A 185 -20.31 -9.33 -1.83
CA GLU A 185 -20.58 -8.01 -2.40
C GLU A 185 -19.31 -7.41 -3.02
N LEU A 186 -18.16 -7.58 -2.35
CA LEU A 186 -16.88 -7.11 -2.85
C LEU A 186 -16.41 -7.88 -4.08
N ILE A 187 -16.70 -9.18 -4.16
CA ILE A 187 -16.40 -9.98 -5.37
C ILE A 187 -17.13 -9.35 -6.56
N ASP A 188 -18.43 -9.09 -6.44
CA ASP A 188 -19.22 -8.53 -7.53
C ASP A 188 -18.74 -7.12 -7.92
N GLU A 189 -18.49 -6.25 -6.93
CA GLU A 189 -18.01 -4.88 -7.15
C GLU A 189 -16.65 -4.85 -7.87
N ILE A 190 -15.67 -5.62 -7.36
CA ILE A 190 -14.31 -5.63 -7.88
C ILE A 190 -14.26 -6.23 -9.29
N MET A 191 -15.00 -7.31 -9.54
CA MET A 191 -15.00 -7.95 -10.85
C MET A 191 -15.69 -7.07 -11.90
N ALA A 192 -16.79 -6.41 -11.55
CA ALA A 192 -17.45 -5.46 -12.44
C ALA A 192 -16.53 -4.28 -12.80
N ASP A 193 -15.80 -3.73 -11.82
CA ASP A 193 -14.82 -2.68 -12.06
C ASP A 193 -13.65 -3.17 -12.92
N HIS A 194 -13.15 -4.38 -12.68
CA HIS A 194 -12.04 -4.96 -13.45
C HIS A 194 -12.39 -5.19 -14.92
N GLU A 195 -13.59 -5.69 -15.21
CA GLU A 195 -14.09 -5.87 -16.58
C GLU A 195 -14.16 -4.52 -17.33
N LEU A 196 -14.68 -3.49 -16.67
CA LEU A 196 -14.79 -2.15 -17.24
C LEU A 196 -13.42 -1.52 -17.52
N LEU A 197 -12.46 -1.69 -16.62
CA LEU A 197 -11.09 -1.20 -16.80
C LEU A 197 -10.39 -1.91 -17.96
N THR A 198 -10.56 -3.22 -18.06
CA THR A 198 -9.95 -4.03 -19.12
C THR A 198 -10.49 -3.63 -20.50
N ALA A 199 -11.82 -3.46 -20.63
CA ALA A 199 -12.45 -3.05 -21.90
C ALA A 199 -11.95 -1.69 -22.41
N LYS A 200 -11.78 -0.70 -21.51
CA LYS A 200 -11.28 0.64 -21.88
C LYS A 200 -9.81 0.61 -22.34
N MET A 201 -9.00 -0.26 -21.77
CA MET A 201 -7.59 -0.43 -22.18
C MET A 201 -7.48 -1.02 -23.59
N GLU A 202 -8.44 -1.86 -24.00
CA GLU A 202 -8.49 -2.43 -25.35
C GLU A 202 -8.98 -1.42 -26.40
N GLU A 203 -9.98 -0.58 -26.07
CA GLU A 203 -10.48 0.47 -26.98
C GLU A 203 -9.42 1.56 -27.29
N GLY A 204 -8.50 1.83 -26.36
CA GLY A 204 -7.40 2.78 -26.55
C GLY A 204 -6.30 2.31 -27.52
N LYS A 205 -6.10 0.98 -27.65
CA LYS A 205 -5.10 0.40 -28.56
C LYS A 205 -5.55 0.37 -30.03
N GLY A 206 -6.85 0.49 -30.30
CA GLY A 206 -7.41 0.50 -31.66
C GLY A 206 -7.28 1.82 -32.42
N LYS A 207 -6.81 2.92 -31.80
CA LYS A 207 -6.76 4.27 -32.41
C LYS A 207 -5.38 4.78 -32.81
N SER A 208 -4.29 4.04 -32.56
CA SER A 208 -2.93 4.45 -32.93
C SER A 208 -2.37 3.73 -34.19
N GLY A 209 -3.24 3.06 -34.95
CA GLY A 209 -2.87 2.40 -36.20
C GLY A 209 -3.74 2.91 -37.35
N ASN A 210 -3.48 4.13 -37.81
CA ASN A 210 -3.84 4.55 -39.16
C ASN A 210 -2.84 5.60 -39.67
#